data_AF-A0AAW2ZAB7-F1
#
_entry.id   AF-A0AAW2ZAB7-F1
#
_cell.length_a   1.000
_cell.length_b   1.000
_cell.length_c   1.000
_cell.angle_alpha   90.00
_cell.angle_beta   90.00
_cell.angle_gamma   90.00
#
_symmetry.space_group_name_H-M   'P 1'
#
loop_
_entity.id
_entity.type
_entity.pdbx_description
1 polymer ?
#
loop_
_entity_poly.entity_id
_entity_poly.type
_entity_poly.pdbx_seq_one_letter_code
_entity_poly.pdbx_strand_id
1 'polypeptide(L)'
;MYSYRQQYITQNIRIPRNALQYVADQISQEHTLLCLDEFQVTDVVDALILKSFFSLLFENGCVLVTTSNRPPQDLYKDGYNRELFVPFIHLLEEKCEVQRLVHDKDYRQESVSIPDLYIYPIDQNSKQIIQKHFDGLTSSHDIVHHFIQLSDRTVPCVKAVSGVVCVIDFINLCKDELGSIHYFSLAKQFPVVVLINVPQFTIGSGHNGDSARRFVTLIDILYDYQCKLIISAEVKLEDLFLVKLDEENKGEVYKNLTQLVYDPLNGYSRSSTMISDVEVLLEGASIGSLTDLYDLVFSHKRTVSRLKEMQGESYNKTKA
;
A
#
# COMPACT_ATOMS: atom_id res chain seq x y z
N MET A 1 -16.97 3.54 9.72
CA MET A 1 -18.04 4.15 8.90
C MET A 1 -19.37 3.37 8.95
N TYR A 2 -19.35 2.03 8.85
CA TYR A 2 -20.59 1.20 8.93
C TYR A 2 -21.25 1.17 10.33
N SER A 3 -20.48 1.28 11.41
CA SER A 3 -21.01 1.34 12.79
C SER A 3 -21.76 2.64 13.10
N TYR A 4 -21.28 3.78 12.58
CA TYR A 4 -21.95 5.07 12.76
C TYR A 4 -23.33 5.10 12.08
N ARG A 5 -23.46 4.50 10.89
CA ARG A 5 -24.73 4.51 10.14
C ARG A 5 -25.86 3.73 10.83
N GLN A 6 -25.55 2.74 11.66
CA GLN A 6 -26.56 1.95 12.36
C GLN A 6 -27.14 2.62 13.60
N GLN A 7 -26.38 3.43 14.34
CA GLN A 7 -26.91 4.12 15.52
C GLN A 7 -27.93 5.22 15.16
N TYR A 8 -27.84 5.83 13.97
CA TYR A 8 -28.75 6.90 13.55
C TYR A 8 -30.12 6.43 13.05
N ILE A 9 -30.31 5.15 12.73
CA ILE A 9 -31.61 4.65 12.23
C ILE A 9 -32.54 4.31 13.40
N THR A 10 -32.01 4.04 14.59
CA THR A 10 -32.81 3.57 15.75
C THR A 10 -33.28 4.70 16.67
N GLN A 11 -32.65 5.88 16.61
CA GLN A 11 -33.04 7.04 17.41
C GLN A 11 -33.49 8.14 16.46
N ASN A 12 -34.79 8.46 16.49
CA ASN A 12 -35.52 9.41 15.65
C ASN A 12 -35.05 10.87 15.87
N ILE A 13 -33.75 11.11 15.78
CA ILE A 13 -33.08 12.40 15.96
C ILE A 13 -33.09 13.07 14.60
N ARG A 14 -33.84 14.16 14.46
CA ARG A 14 -33.77 15.05 13.30
C ARG A 14 -32.30 15.37 13.03
N ILE A 15 -31.82 15.06 11.83
CA ILE A 15 -30.53 15.57 11.34
C ILE A 15 -30.58 17.09 11.53
N PRO A 16 -29.78 17.68 12.44
CA PRO A 16 -29.83 19.11 12.66
C PRO A 16 -29.45 19.81 11.36
N ARG A 17 -30.00 21.01 11.12
CA ARG A 17 -29.75 21.81 9.89
C ARG A 17 -28.27 22.10 9.63
N ASN A 18 -27.36 21.77 10.56
CA ASN A 18 -25.91 21.78 10.38
C ASN A 18 -25.26 20.54 11.04
N ALA A 19 -25.26 19.41 10.33
CA ALA A 19 -24.62 18.17 10.80
C ALA A 19 -23.11 18.36 11.06
N LEU A 20 -22.43 19.20 10.26
CA LEU A 20 -21.00 19.49 10.44
C LEU A 20 -20.70 20.23 11.73
N GLN A 21 -21.55 21.19 12.13
CA GLN A 21 -21.41 21.89 13.41
C GLN A 21 -21.48 20.91 14.57
N TYR A 22 -22.49 20.04 14.56
CA TYR A 22 -22.66 19.06 15.63
C TYR A 22 -21.44 18.15 15.78
N VAL A 23 -20.90 17.65 14.67
CA VAL A 23 -19.70 16.78 14.69
C VAL A 23 -18.46 17.56 15.14
N ALA A 24 -18.26 18.79 14.65
CA ALA A 24 -17.13 19.63 15.06
C ALA A 24 -17.19 19.95 16.56
N ASP A 25 -18.38 20.28 17.09
CA ASP A 25 -18.58 20.57 18.51
C ASP A 25 -18.28 19.35 19.38
N GLN A 26 -18.74 18.15 18.99
CA GLN A 26 -18.43 16.92 19.72
C GLN A 26 -16.93 16.63 19.74
N ILE A 27 -16.27 16.69 18.59
CA ILE A 27 -14.83 16.45 18.49
C ILE A 27 -14.06 17.47 19.35
N SER A 28 -14.46 18.74 19.29
CA SER A 28 -13.77 19.81 20.03
C SER A 28 -13.99 19.74 21.54
N GLN A 29 -15.10 19.15 22.00
CA GLN A 29 -15.34 18.89 23.42
C GLN A 29 -14.48 17.75 23.98
N GLU A 30 -14.21 16.74 23.16
CA GLU A 30 -13.44 15.56 23.58
C GLU A 30 -11.94 15.70 23.30
N HIS A 31 -11.56 16.50 22.31
CA HIS A 31 -10.19 16.55 21.78
C HIS A 31 -9.76 18.00 21.52
N THR A 32 -8.64 18.41 22.11
CA THR A 32 -7.98 19.70 21.84
C THR A 32 -6.92 19.59 20.74
N LEU A 33 -6.40 18.39 20.48
CA LEU A 33 -5.38 18.09 19.48
C LEU A 33 -5.88 17.02 18.53
N LEU A 34 -5.89 17.33 17.24
CA LEU A 34 -6.20 16.40 16.16
C LEU A 34 -4.92 16.09 15.39
N CYS A 35 -4.49 14.83 15.44
CA CYS A 35 -3.34 14.34 14.67
C CYS A 35 -3.83 13.55 13.46
N LEU A 36 -3.52 14.01 12.25
CA LEU A 36 -3.83 13.29 11.01
C LEU A 36 -2.54 12.86 10.33
N ASP A 37 -2.40 11.57 10.06
CA ASP A 37 -1.26 11.06 9.30
C ASP A 37 -1.66 10.90 7.82
N GLU A 38 -0.71 11.17 6.93
CA GLU A 38 -0.84 11.06 5.47
C GLU A 38 -2.07 11.77 4.87
N PHE A 39 -2.26 13.05 5.21
CA PHE A 39 -3.38 13.83 4.71
C PHE A 39 -3.32 14.00 3.19
N GLN A 40 -4.30 13.39 2.51
CA GLN A 40 -4.48 13.43 1.05
C GLN A 40 -5.95 13.61 0.71
N VAL A 41 -6.24 14.43 -0.31
CA VAL A 41 -7.60 14.67 -0.81
C VAL A 41 -7.71 14.17 -2.24
N THR A 42 -8.74 13.37 -2.53
CA THR A 42 -8.92 12.73 -3.85
C THR A 42 -10.21 13.14 -4.57
N ASP A 43 -11.19 13.73 -3.90
CA ASP A 43 -12.47 14.14 -4.49
C ASP A 43 -12.79 15.63 -4.19
N VAL A 44 -13.46 16.29 -5.12
CA VAL A 44 -13.90 17.69 -5.01
C VAL A 44 -15.10 17.83 -4.05
N VAL A 45 -15.96 16.82 -3.92
CA VAL A 45 -17.12 16.86 -3.00
C VAL A 45 -16.64 17.02 -1.56
N ASP A 46 -15.46 16.48 -1.25
CA ASP A 46 -14.82 16.62 0.04
C ASP A 46 -14.35 18.07 0.30
N ALA A 47 -14.00 18.84 -0.74
CA ALA A 47 -13.41 20.19 -0.59
C ALA A 47 -14.29 21.17 0.20
N LEU A 48 -15.58 21.26 -0.17
CA LEU A 48 -16.54 22.16 0.48
C LEU A 48 -16.82 21.74 1.93
N ILE A 49 -16.83 20.43 2.18
CA ILE A 49 -17.05 19.85 3.50
C ILE A 49 -15.81 20.07 4.37
N LEU A 50 -14.62 19.79 3.86
CA LEU A 50 -13.33 19.93 4.55
C LEU A 50 -13.12 21.37 5.02
N LYS A 51 -13.31 22.35 4.13
CA LYS A 51 -13.19 23.77 4.51
C LYS A 51 -14.12 24.10 5.68
N SER A 52 -15.40 23.77 5.54
CA SER A 52 -16.40 24.08 6.56
C SER A 52 -16.10 23.38 7.88
N PHE A 53 -15.69 22.12 7.82
CA PHE A 53 -15.39 21.31 9.00
C PHE A 53 -14.15 21.79 9.75
N PHE A 54 -13.04 22.02 9.05
CA PHE A 54 -11.80 22.49 9.68
C PHE A 54 -11.93 23.94 10.18
N SER A 55 -12.69 24.81 9.50
CA SER A 55 -12.99 26.14 10.02
C SER A 55 -13.63 26.06 11.40
N LEU A 56 -14.63 25.18 11.56
CA LEU A 56 -15.31 24.98 12.84
C LEU A 56 -14.39 24.40 13.93
N LEU A 57 -13.55 23.43 13.58
CA LEU A 57 -12.56 22.90 14.52
C LEU A 57 -11.58 23.97 15.00
N PHE A 58 -11.08 24.81 14.09
CA PHE A 58 -10.18 25.91 14.45
C PHE A 58 -10.88 27.00 15.27
N GLU A 59 -12.12 27.34 14.94
CA GLU A 59 -12.96 28.28 15.73
C GLU A 59 -13.21 27.76 17.14
N ASN A 60 -13.37 26.45 17.30
CA ASN A 60 -13.55 25.79 18.58
C ASN A 60 -12.22 25.58 19.36
N GLY A 61 -11.08 26.04 18.83
CA GLY A 61 -9.78 25.99 19.49
C GLY A 61 -9.03 24.66 19.35
N CYS A 62 -9.43 23.79 18.42
CA CYS A 62 -8.67 22.58 18.12
C CYS A 62 -7.35 22.90 17.41
N VAL A 63 -6.29 22.22 17.82
CA VAL A 63 -4.98 22.26 17.15
C VAL A 63 -4.90 21.09 16.17
N LEU A 64 -4.53 21.36 14.92
CA LEU A 64 -4.26 20.34 13.92
C LEU A 64 -2.76 20.10 13.81
N VAL A 65 -2.33 18.84 13.95
CA VAL A 65 -1.01 18.36 13.53
C VAL A 65 -1.23 17.37 12.40
N THR A 66 -0.62 17.62 11.25
CA THR A 66 -0.83 16.76 10.10
C THR A 66 0.45 16.53 9.30
N THR A 67 0.60 15.35 8.73
CA THR A 67 1.66 15.01 7.78
C THR A 67 1.07 14.91 6.38
N SER A 68 1.84 15.31 5.36
CA SER A 68 1.45 15.08 3.96
C SER A 68 2.68 14.96 3.09
N ASN A 69 2.57 14.14 2.05
CA ASN A 69 3.58 14.03 1.00
C ASN A 69 3.58 15.24 0.04
N ARG A 70 2.60 16.15 0.18
CA ARG A 70 2.48 17.35 -0.64
C ARG A 70 2.29 18.58 0.23
N PRO A 71 2.90 19.73 -0.10
CA PRO A 71 2.57 20.98 0.57
C PRO A 71 1.09 21.33 0.35
N PRO A 72 0.47 22.19 1.18
CA PRO A 72 -0.94 22.53 1.07
C PRO A 72 -1.38 22.95 -0.33
N GLN A 73 -0.55 23.74 -1.03
CA GLN A 73 -0.77 24.15 -2.43
C GLN A 73 -0.98 22.96 -3.36
N ASP A 74 -0.32 21.81 -3.13
CA ASP A 74 -0.33 20.67 -4.03
C ASP A 74 -1.29 19.52 -3.61
N LEU A 75 -1.99 19.66 -2.47
CA LEU A 75 -2.88 18.62 -1.89
C LEU A 75 -4.00 18.14 -2.82
N TYR A 76 -4.41 18.98 -3.78
CA TYR A 76 -5.41 18.64 -4.81
C TYR A 76 -4.98 19.18 -6.18
N LYS A 77 -3.67 19.09 -6.48
CA LYS A 77 -3.12 19.51 -7.78
C LYS A 77 -3.73 18.65 -8.88
N ASP A 78 -4.14 19.28 -9.97
CA ASP A 78 -4.79 18.65 -11.14
C ASP A 78 -6.16 17.98 -10.87
N GLY A 79 -6.75 18.21 -9.68
CA GLY A 79 -8.09 17.73 -9.35
C GLY A 79 -9.19 18.47 -10.11
N TYR A 80 -10.28 17.75 -10.42
CA TYR A 80 -11.45 18.34 -11.09
C TYR A 80 -12.07 19.44 -10.22
N ASN A 81 -12.41 20.60 -10.80
CA ASN A 81 -12.95 21.76 -10.07
C ASN A 81 -12.08 22.25 -8.89
N ARG A 82 -10.76 22.18 -9.02
CA ARG A 82 -9.77 22.64 -8.01
C ARG A 82 -10.03 24.03 -7.44
N GLU A 83 -10.62 24.94 -8.20
CA GLU A 83 -10.99 26.28 -7.71
C GLU A 83 -11.86 26.23 -6.44
N LEU A 84 -12.69 25.20 -6.28
CA LEU A 84 -13.50 24.98 -5.07
C LEU A 84 -12.68 24.53 -3.86
N PHE A 85 -11.48 23.99 -4.08
CA PHE A 85 -10.55 23.54 -3.04
C PHE A 85 -9.57 24.63 -2.59
N VAL A 86 -9.31 25.63 -3.44
CA VAL A 86 -8.44 26.78 -3.12
C VAL A 86 -8.78 27.45 -1.78
N PRO A 87 -10.07 27.67 -1.41
CA PRO A 87 -10.41 28.22 -0.10
C PRO A 87 -9.96 27.36 1.08
N PHE A 88 -9.91 26.03 0.93
CA PHE A 88 -9.40 25.14 1.97
C PHE A 88 -7.88 25.17 2.06
N ILE A 89 -7.18 25.29 0.92
CA ILE A 89 -5.73 25.52 0.90
C ILE A 89 -5.39 26.77 1.71
N HIS A 90 -6.08 27.88 1.44
CA HIS A 90 -5.86 29.12 2.17
C HIS A 90 -6.15 29.00 3.67
N LEU A 91 -7.19 28.24 4.05
CA LEU A 91 -7.46 27.98 5.46
C LEU A 91 -6.30 27.24 6.14
N LEU A 92 -5.73 26.22 5.48
CA LEU A 92 -4.58 25.49 6.01
C LEU A 92 -3.34 26.40 6.08
N GLU A 93 -3.08 27.21 5.07
CA GLU A 93 -1.94 28.15 5.07
C GLU A 93 -2.09 29.26 6.12
N GLU A 94 -3.31 29.67 6.45
CA GLU A 94 -3.60 30.67 7.48
C GLU A 94 -3.49 30.09 8.90
N LYS A 95 -4.00 28.87 9.10
CA LYS A 95 -4.15 28.28 10.44
C LYS A 95 -3.06 27.29 10.82
N CYS A 96 -2.27 26.80 9.86
CA CYS A 96 -1.21 25.82 10.11
C CYS A 96 0.15 26.39 9.72
N GLU A 97 1.15 26.11 10.56
CA GLU A 97 2.55 26.36 10.22
C GLU A 97 3.08 25.20 9.36
N VAL A 98 3.41 25.49 8.10
CA VAL A 98 3.88 24.48 7.15
C VAL A 98 5.37 24.26 7.34
N GLN A 99 5.73 23.13 7.94
CA GLN A 99 7.12 22.70 8.09
C GLN A 99 7.49 21.72 6.98
N ARG A 100 8.38 22.14 6.07
CA ARG A 100 8.92 21.27 5.03
C ARG A 100 10.04 20.41 5.63
N LEU A 101 9.77 19.12 5.77
CA LEU A 101 10.79 18.14 6.08
C LEU A 101 11.58 17.84 4.80
N VAL A 102 12.70 18.55 4.61
CA VAL A 102 13.68 18.22 3.57
C VAL A 102 14.57 17.11 4.11
N HIS A 103 14.53 15.97 3.45
CA HIS A 103 15.40 14.85 3.76
C HIS A 103 16.44 14.71 2.64
N ASP A 104 17.72 14.97 2.93
CA ASP A 104 18.84 14.63 2.03
C ASP A 104 19.01 13.11 1.90
N LYS A 105 18.38 12.36 2.81
CA LYS A 105 18.45 10.90 2.93
C LYS A 105 17.06 10.35 3.22
N ASP A 106 16.59 9.45 2.38
CA ASP A 106 15.39 8.67 2.67
C ASP A 106 15.70 7.70 3.82
N TYR A 107 15.26 8.00 5.03
CA TYR A 107 15.47 7.14 6.21
C TYR A 107 14.74 5.78 6.09
N ARG A 108 13.86 5.59 5.10
CA ARG A 108 13.34 4.26 4.74
C ARG A 108 14.43 3.39 4.10
N GLN A 109 15.35 4.02 3.36
CA GLN A 109 16.45 3.36 2.65
C GLN A 109 17.68 3.10 3.52
N GLU A 110 17.86 3.84 4.62
CA GLU A 110 18.91 3.56 5.62
C GLU A 110 18.51 2.48 6.63
N SER A 111 17.45 1.72 6.33
CA SER A 111 17.18 0.52 7.09
C SER A 111 18.29 -0.50 6.80
N VAL A 112 19.13 -0.70 7.81
CA VAL A 112 20.14 -1.75 7.87
C VAL A 112 19.57 -3.00 7.23
N SER A 113 20.17 -3.42 6.12
CA SER A 113 19.83 -4.70 5.50
C SER A 113 19.95 -5.74 6.59
N ILE A 114 18.86 -6.38 6.99
CA ILE A 114 18.96 -7.76 7.44
C ILE A 114 19.18 -8.51 6.13
N PRO A 115 20.40 -8.98 5.81
CA PRO A 115 20.75 -9.48 4.48
C PRO A 115 19.97 -10.73 4.03
N ASP A 116 18.97 -11.17 4.79
CA ASP A 116 18.33 -12.49 4.68
C ASP A 116 16.79 -12.45 4.54
N LEU A 117 16.14 -11.27 4.52
CA LEU A 117 14.66 -11.21 4.43
C LEU A 117 14.13 -11.27 2.98
N TYR A 118 14.87 -10.75 2.00
CA TYR A 118 14.59 -10.90 0.57
C TYR A 118 15.74 -11.67 -0.07
N ILE A 119 15.49 -12.94 -0.38
CA ILE A 119 16.52 -13.91 -0.75
C ILE A 119 16.41 -14.21 -2.24
N TYR A 120 17.46 -13.89 -2.99
CA TYR A 120 17.59 -14.25 -4.39
C TYR A 120 19.06 -14.62 -4.70
N PRO A 121 19.31 -15.44 -5.74
CA PRO A 121 18.33 -16.24 -6.48
C PRO A 121 17.80 -17.42 -5.64
N ILE A 122 16.79 -18.12 -6.15
CA ILE A 122 16.35 -19.39 -5.56
C ILE A 122 17.40 -20.46 -5.85
N ASP A 123 18.15 -20.87 -4.82
CA ASP A 123 19.18 -21.90 -4.92
C ASP A 123 19.25 -22.77 -3.65
N GLN A 124 20.33 -23.53 -3.46
CA GLN A 124 20.50 -24.33 -2.25
C GLN A 124 20.81 -23.47 -1.00
N ASN A 125 21.48 -22.33 -1.18
CA ASN A 125 21.80 -21.41 -0.11
C ASN A 125 20.53 -20.71 0.40
N SER A 126 19.60 -20.32 -0.49
CA SER A 126 18.33 -19.71 -0.10
C SER A 126 17.50 -20.63 0.80
N LYS A 127 17.48 -21.93 0.52
CA LYS A 127 16.84 -22.95 1.36
C LYS A 127 17.46 -23.04 2.75
N GLN A 128 18.80 -22.95 2.85
CA GLN A 128 19.50 -22.96 4.14
C GLN A 128 19.18 -21.71 4.96
N ILE A 129 19.12 -20.54 4.32
CA ILE A 129 18.76 -19.28 4.98
C ILE A 129 17.31 -19.34 5.51
N ILE A 130 16.36 -19.79 4.68
CA ILE A 130 14.96 -19.98 5.09
C ILE A 130 14.86 -20.96 6.26
N GLN A 131 15.59 -22.08 6.19
CA GLN A 131 15.61 -23.08 7.25
C GLN A 131 16.11 -22.48 8.57
N LYS A 132 17.22 -21.73 8.52
CA LYS A 132 17.79 -21.04 9.68
C LYS A 132 16.81 -20.04 10.30
N HIS A 133 16.06 -19.30 9.48
CA HIS A 133 15.02 -18.40 9.98
C HIS A 133 13.89 -19.15 10.67
N PHE A 134 13.42 -20.24 10.09
CA PHE A 134 12.37 -21.06 10.68
C PHE A 134 12.82 -21.65 12.03
N ASP A 135 14.03 -22.20 12.10
CA ASP A 135 14.58 -22.80 13.32
C ASP A 135 14.86 -21.74 14.39
N GLY A 136 15.18 -20.50 14.00
CA GLY A 136 15.36 -19.38 14.93
C GLY A 136 14.05 -18.82 15.51
N LEU A 137 12.92 -19.08 14.86
CA LEU A 137 11.59 -18.60 15.27
C LEU A 137 10.79 -19.66 16.05
N THR A 138 11.21 -20.92 16.00
CA THR A 138 10.47 -22.07 16.53
C THR A 138 11.29 -22.83 17.57
N SER A 139 10.62 -23.52 18.47
CA SER A 139 11.22 -24.40 19.47
C SER A 139 11.05 -25.87 19.07
N SER A 140 11.93 -26.75 19.56
CA SER A 140 11.89 -28.19 19.26
C SER A 140 10.62 -28.92 19.71
N HIS A 141 9.79 -28.28 20.54
CA HIS A 141 8.53 -28.82 21.07
C HIS A 141 7.30 -28.30 20.32
N ASP A 142 7.47 -27.41 19.34
CA ASP A 142 6.36 -26.83 18.60
C ASP A 142 5.72 -27.86 17.67
N ILE A 143 4.39 -27.79 17.55
CA ILE A 143 3.63 -28.64 16.63
C ILE A 143 3.76 -28.05 15.22
N VAL A 144 4.48 -28.76 14.35
CA VAL A 144 4.67 -28.38 12.96
C VAL A 144 3.55 -28.95 12.10
N HIS A 145 2.79 -28.07 11.47
CA HIS A 145 1.74 -28.41 10.51
C HIS A 145 2.25 -28.29 9.07
N HIS A 146 1.75 -29.13 8.17
CA HIS A 146 2.02 -29.07 6.72
C HIS A 146 0.78 -28.60 5.92
N PHE A 147 -0.28 -28.22 6.65
CA PHE A 147 -1.50 -27.64 6.12
C PHE A 147 -1.97 -26.55 7.07
N ILE A 148 -2.51 -25.47 6.51
CA ILE A 148 -3.09 -24.35 7.27
C ILE A 148 -4.54 -24.17 6.86
N GLN A 149 -5.39 -23.82 7.83
CA GLN A 149 -6.79 -23.48 7.57
C GLN A 149 -6.91 -21.97 7.39
N LEU A 150 -7.15 -21.53 6.16
CA LEU A 150 -7.40 -20.14 5.82
C LEU A 150 -8.88 -19.98 5.50
N SER A 151 -9.64 -19.36 6.41
CA SER A 151 -11.10 -19.26 6.29
C SER A 151 -11.75 -20.63 6.07
N ASP A 152 -12.42 -20.85 4.94
CA ASP A 152 -13.09 -22.08 4.54
C ASP A 152 -12.19 -23.04 3.73
N ARG A 153 -10.92 -22.70 3.49
CA ARG A 153 -9.98 -23.50 2.69
C ARG A 153 -8.83 -24.05 3.50
N THR A 154 -8.50 -25.32 3.27
CA THR A 154 -7.25 -25.94 3.75
C THR A 154 -6.19 -25.80 2.66
N VAL A 155 -5.09 -25.13 2.98
CA VAL A 155 -4.01 -24.82 2.03
C VAL A 155 -2.74 -25.58 2.43
N PRO A 156 -2.07 -26.29 1.50
CA PRO A 156 -0.80 -26.93 1.79
C PRO A 156 0.28 -25.88 2.06
N CYS A 157 1.05 -26.09 3.13
CA CYS A 157 2.23 -25.29 3.43
C CYS A 157 3.45 -26.21 3.54
N VAL A 158 4.64 -25.64 3.45
CA VAL A 158 5.87 -26.42 3.65
C VAL A 158 5.96 -26.80 5.11
N LYS A 159 5.76 -25.82 6.00
CA LYS A 159 5.72 -26.00 7.45
C LYS A 159 5.15 -24.75 8.11
N ALA A 160 4.33 -24.93 9.13
CA ALA A 160 3.76 -23.84 9.89
C ALA A 160 3.66 -24.19 11.38
N VAL A 161 3.91 -23.20 12.23
CA VAL A 161 3.63 -23.23 13.66
C VAL A 161 2.59 -22.15 13.93
N SER A 162 1.41 -22.57 14.38
CA SER A 162 0.26 -21.67 14.53
C SER A 162 0.59 -20.52 15.51
N GLY A 163 0.25 -19.28 15.12
CA GLY A 163 0.53 -18.10 15.93
C GLY A 163 1.98 -17.58 15.83
N VAL A 164 2.86 -18.27 15.12
CA VAL A 164 4.29 -17.93 15.05
C VAL A 164 4.73 -17.67 13.60
N VAL A 165 4.84 -18.73 12.80
CA VAL A 165 5.41 -18.66 11.45
C VAL A 165 4.71 -19.61 10.49
N CYS A 166 4.52 -19.17 9.25
CA CYS A 166 4.08 -20.02 8.14
C CYS A 166 5.07 -19.95 6.98
N VAL A 167 5.63 -21.08 6.59
CA VAL A 167 6.44 -21.25 5.37
C VAL A 167 5.57 -21.87 4.30
N ILE A 168 5.35 -21.15 3.21
CA ILE A 168 4.41 -21.52 2.16
C ILE A 168 4.98 -21.18 0.78
N ASP A 169 4.68 -22.05 -0.19
CA ASP A 169 5.06 -21.86 -1.58
C ASP A 169 4.14 -20.84 -2.25
N PHE A 170 4.72 -19.95 -3.06
CA PHE A 170 4.01 -18.99 -3.89
C PHE A 170 2.84 -19.60 -4.65
N ILE A 171 3.02 -20.80 -5.20
CA ILE A 171 2.00 -21.45 -6.02
C ILE A 171 0.70 -21.70 -5.25
N ASN A 172 0.82 -22.09 -3.98
CA ASN A 172 -0.32 -22.44 -3.12
C ASN A 172 -1.11 -21.20 -2.67
N LEU A 173 -0.51 -20.00 -2.75
CA LEU A 173 -1.18 -18.75 -2.40
C LEU A 173 -1.71 -17.99 -3.61
N CYS A 174 -0.94 -17.93 -4.69
CA CYS A 174 -1.19 -16.99 -5.79
C CYS A 174 -1.56 -17.67 -7.12
N LYS A 175 -1.31 -18.98 -7.28
CA LYS A 175 -1.74 -19.72 -8.48
C LYS A 175 -3.12 -20.35 -8.29
N ASP A 176 -3.42 -20.84 -7.10
CA ASP A 176 -4.74 -21.38 -6.76
C ASP A 176 -5.81 -20.28 -6.58
N GLU A 177 -7.09 -20.68 -6.54
CA GLU A 177 -8.25 -19.79 -6.39
C GLU A 177 -8.42 -19.24 -4.96
N LEU A 178 -7.37 -18.62 -4.40
CA LEU A 178 -7.48 -17.87 -3.15
C LEU A 178 -7.81 -16.40 -3.42
N GLY A 179 -8.84 -15.92 -2.74
CA GLY A 179 -9.20 -14.50 -2.68
C GLY A 179 -8.71 -13.80 -1.40
N SER A 180 -8.90 -12.48 -1.33
CA SER A 180 -8.41 -11.60 -0.25
C SER A 180 -8.77 -12.06 1.16
N ILE A 181 -9.93 -12.71 1.35
CA ILE A 181 -10.36 -13.21 2.66
C ILE A 181 -9.39 -14.25 3.25
N HIS A 182 -8.79 -15.09 2.41
CA HIS A 182 -7.81 -16.09 2.83
C HIS A 182 -6.49 -15.43 3.25
N TYR A 183 -6.07 -14.38 2.53
CA TYR A 183 -4.87 -13.61 2.88
C TYR A 183 -5.05 -12.86 4.21
N PHE A 184 -6.24 -12.31 4.47
CA PHE A 184 -6.56 -11.76 5.80
C PHE A 184 -6.48 -12.83 6.90
N SER A 185 -6.99 -14.04 6.63
CA SER A 185 -6.87 -15.16 7.58
C SER A 185 -5.41 -15.52 7.85
N LEU A 186 -4.58 -15.55 6.81
CA LEU A 186 -3.14 -15.82 6.91
C LEU A 186 -2.44 -14.76 7.78
N ALA A 187 -2.67 -13.48 7.48
CA ALA A 187 -2.04 -12.37 8.18
C ALA A 187 -2.43 -12.30 9.68
N LYS A 188 -3.68 -12.68 10.00
CA LYS A 188 -4.13 -12.76 11.40
C LYS A 188 -3.53 -13.94 12.15
N GLN A 189 -3.38 -15.09 11.49
CA GLN A 189 -2.93 -16.32 12.13
C GLN A 189 -1.40 -16.36 12.31
N PHE A 190 -0.65 -15.71 11.43
CA PHE A 190 0.81 -15.81 11.41
C PHE A 190 1.47 -14.41 11.41
N PRO A 191 2.10 -14.01 12.54
CA PRO A 191 2.89 -12.79 12.62
C PRO A 191 4.08 -12.79 11.65
N VAL A 192 4.67 -13.97 11.38
CA VAL A 192 5.74 -14.16 10.41
C VAL A 192 5.27 -15.03 9.24
N VAL A 193 5.44 -14.55 8.02
CA VAL A 193 5.15 -15.29 6.78
C VAL A 193 6.44 -15.43 5.99
N VAL A 194 6.74 -16.67 5.57
CA VAL A 194 7.86 -16.99 4.68
C VAL A 194 7.30 -17.48 3.35
N LEU A 195 7.42 -16.65 2.32
CA LEU A 195 6.93 -16.94 0.98
C LEU A 195 8.08 -17.41 0.09
N ILE A 196 8.03 -18.66 -0.36
CA ILE A 196 9.12 -19.25 -1.15
C ILE A 196 8.74 -19.38 -2.62
N ASN A 197 9.75 -19.45 -3.49
CA ASN A 197 9.61 -19.73 -4.92
C ASN A 197 8.78 -18.68 -5.68
N VAL A 198 8.93 -17.39 -5.32
CA VAL A 198 8.25 -16.30 -6.03
C VAL A 198 8.88 -16.12 -7.42
N PRO A 199 8.13 -16.34 -8.51
CA PRO A 199 8.67 -16.22 -9.86
C PRO A 199 8.84 -14.75 -10.26
N GLN A 200 9.60 -14.50 -11.32
CA GLN A 200 9.52 -13.21 -12.00
C GLN A 200 8.14 -13.05 -12.68
N PHE A 201 7.48 -11.92 -12.44
CA PHE A 201 6.20 -11.61 -13.10
C PHE A 201 6.45 -10.98 -14.45
N THR A 202 5.99 -11.62 -15.53
CA THR A 202 6.03 -11.06 -16.89
C THR A 202 4.64 -10.59 -17.32
N ILE A 203 4.52 -9.32 -17.69
CA ILE A 203 3.27 -8.66 -18.12
C ILE A 203 3.30 -8.52 -19.65
N GLY A 204 2.20 -8.88 -20.33
CA GLY A 204 1.98 -8.57 -21.75
C GLY A 204 1.64 -9.76 -22.64
N SER A 205 2.16 -10.96 -22.38
CA SER A 205 1.92 -12.12 -23.27
C SER A 205 1.96 -13.49 -22.56
N GLY A 206 1.43 -13.61 -21.33
CA GLY A 206 1.39 -14.92 -20.65
C GLY A 206 0.53 -15.05 -19.39
N HIS A 207 0.24 -16.31 -19.04
CA HIS A 207 -0.64 -16.84 -17.99
C HIS A 207 -0.38 -16.42 -16.53
N ASN A 208 0.43 -15.39 -16.25
CA ASN A 208 0.83 -15.00 -14.88
C ASN A 208 0.29 -13.62 -14.43
N GLY A 209 -0.59 -12.97 -15.20
CA GLY A 209 -1.20 -11.69 -14.80
C GLY A 209 -2.07 -11.79 -13.54
N ASP A 210 -2.85 -12.87 -13.42
CA ASP A 210 -3.73 -13.09 -12.26
C ASP A 210 -2.93 -13.40 -11.00
N SER A 211 -1.84 -14.16 -11.12
CA SER A 211 -0.97 -14.47 -9.98
C SER A 211 -0.18 -13.24 -9.52
N ALA A 212 0.22 -12.34 -10.42
CA ALA A 212 0.81 -11.04 -10.08
C ALA A 212 -0.17 -10.16 -9.30
N ARG A 213 -1.43 -10.04 -9.76
CA ARG A 213 -2.48 -9.27 -9.06
C ARG A 213 -2.79 -9.83 -7.66
N ARG A 214 -2.84 -11.16 -7.54
CA ARG A 214 -2.99 -11.83 -6.25
C ARG A 214 -1.79 -11.60 -5.34
N PHE A 215 -0.58 -11.62 -5.87
CA PHE A 215 0.63 -11.30 -5.13
C PHE A 215 0.61 -9.86 -4.60
N VAL A 216 0.27 -8.87 -5.43
CA VAL A 216 0.06 -7.47 -5.01
C VAL A 216 -0.92 -7.40 -3.84
N THR A 217 -2.07 -8.07 -3.96
CA THR A 217 -3.10 -8.09 -2.90
C THR A 217 -2.59 -8.74 -1.61
N LEU A 218 -1.84 -9.85 -1.71
CA LEU A 218 -1.22 -10.52 -0.57
C LEU A 218 -0.24 -9.59 0.15
N ILE A 219 0.68 -8.96 -0.57
CA ILE A 219 1.67 -8.04 0.01
C ILE A 219 0.96 -6.87 0.68
N ASP A 220 -0.06 -6.32 0.06
CA ASP A 220 -0.84 -5.22 0.64
C ASP A 220 -1.45 -5.60 1.99
N ILE A 221 -2.06 -6.78 2.09
CA ILE A 221 -2.66 -7.27 3.33
C ILE A 221 -1.60 -7.57 4.39
N LEU A 222 -0.49 -8.22 4.04
CA LEU A 222 0.59 -8.50 4.98
C LEU A 222 1.23 -7.21 5.50
N TYR A 223 1.36 -6.21 4.63
CA TYR A 223 1.88 -4.89 4.98
C TYR A 223 0.97 -4.20 6.01
N ASP A 224 -0.33 -4.13 5.73
CA ASP A 224 -1.33 -3.48 6.58
C ASP A 224 -1.46 -4.16 7.95
N TYR A 225 -1.25 -5.48 8.01
CA TYR A 225 -1.26 -6.25 9.26
C TYR A 225 0.08 -6.23 10.00
N GLN A 226 1.10 -5.54 9.47
CA GLN A 226 2.45 -5.51 10.03
C GLN A 226 3.00 -6.93 10.25
N CYS A 227 2.85 -7.79 9.25
CA CYS A 227 3.45 -9.13 9.26
C CYS A 227 4.91 -9.03 8.84
N LYS A 228 5.78 -9.75 9.55
CA LYS A 228 7.17 -9.92 9.10
C LYS A 228 7.18 -10.86 7.89
N LEU A 229 7.70 -10.39 6.77
CA LEU A 229 7.76 -11.16 5.52
C LEU A 229 9.20 -11.52 5.19
N ILE A 230 9.43 -12.82 5.03
CA ILE A 230 10.64 -13.38 4.42
C ILE A 230 10.24 -13.90 3.04
N ILE A 231 10.97 -13.56 2.00
CA ILE A 231 10.64 -13.93 0.62
C ILE A 231 11.84 -14.54 -0.07
N SER A 232 11.64 -15.63 -0.81
CA SER A 232 12.62 -16.15 -1.76
C SER A 232 12.09 -16.01 -3.17
N ALA A 233 12.84 -15.30 -4.00
CA ALA A 233 12.43 -14.92 -5.35
C ALA A 233 13.48 -15.32 -6.39
N GLU A 234 13.01 -15.56 -7.62
CA GLU A 234 13.83 -15.96 -8.76
C GLU A 234 14.83 -14.87 -9.16
N VAL A 235 14.43 -13.61 -9.00
CA VAL A 235 15.17 -12.43 -9.45
C VAL A 235 15.32 -11.41 -8.33
N LYS A 236 16.11 -10.37 -8.58
CA LYS A 236 16.23 -9.20 -7.69
C LYS A 236 14.87 -8.51 -7.53
N LEU A 237 14.69 -7.83 -6.40
CA LEU A 237 13.47 -7.09 -6.12
C LEU A 237 13.14 -6.04 -7.19
N GLU A 238 14.16 -5.36 -7.72
CA GLU A 238 14.02 -4.38 -8.80
C GLU A 238 13.50 -5.00 -10.11
N ASP A 239 13.81 -6.28 -10.33
CA ASP A 239 13.50 -7.03 -11.55
C ASP A 239 12.24 -7.90 -11.40
N LEU A 240 11.59 -7.88 -10.23
CA LEU A 240 10.47 -8.77 -9.89
C LEU A 240 9.27 -8.64 -10.85
N PHE A 241 9.01 -7.43 -11.34
CA PHE A 241 7.96 -7.15 -12.32
C PHE A 241 8.58 -6.69 -13.64
N LEU A 242 8.53 -7.56 -14.64
CA LEU A 242 8.98 -7.31 -16.00
C LEU A 242 7.78 -7.12 -16.92
N VAL A 243 7.80 -6.13 -17.80
CA VAL A 243 6.87 -6.04 -18.93
C VAL A 243 7.56 -6.54 -20.18
N LYS A 244 7.00 -7.58 -20.82
CA LYS A 244 7.35 -7.98 -22.18
C LYS A 244 6.17 -7.66 -23.08
N LEU A 245 6.29 -6.59 -23.85
CA LEU A 245 5.41 -6.31 -24.98
C LEU A 245 6.05 -6.96 -26.20
N ASP A 246 5.26 -7.68 -27.00
CA ASP A 246 5.74 -8.50 -28.11
C ASP A 246 6.60 -7.71 -29.11
N GLU A 247 7.54 -8.44 -29.72
CA GLU A 247 8.70 -7.91 -30.40
C GLU A 247 8.36 -7.14 -31.67
N GLU A 248 8.43 -5.81 -31.58
CA GLU A 248 9.06 -5.01 -32.65
C GLU A 248 9.53 -3.63 -32.17
N ASN A 249 9.15 -3.12 -30.97
CA ASN A 249 9.67 -1.81 -30.53
C ASN A 249 9.54 -1.38 -29.04
N LYS A 250 9.44 -2.26 -28.03
CA LYS A 250 8.85 -1.83 -26.73
C LYS A 250 9.48 -2.29 -25.40
N GLY A 251 10.77 -2.65 -25.37
CA GLY A 251 11.52 -2.75 -24.09
C GLY A 251 11.72 -1.39 -23.40
N GLU A 252 11.72 -0.31 -24.17
CA GLU A 252 11.89 1.06 -23.69
C GLU A 252 10.62 1.59 -22.98
N VAL A 253 9.44 1.12 -23.37
CA VAL A 253 8.15 1.69 -22.94
C VAL A 253 7.89 1.49 -21.44
N TYR A 254 8.19 0.34 -20.84
CA TYR A 254 7.99 0.17 -19.38
C TYR A 254 9.02 0.94 -18.56
N LYS A 255 10.27 1.04 -19.04
CA LYS A 255 11.30 1.84 -18.37
C LYS A 255 10.94 3.32 -18.45
N ASN A 256 10.42 3.77 -19.59
CA ASN A 256 9.93 5.12 -19.82
C ASN A 256 8.66 5.42 -19.02
N LEU A 257 7.67 4.52 -18.99
CA LEU A 257 6.48 4.60 -18.13
C LEU A 257 6.84 4.58 -16.65
N THR A 258 7.84 3.79 -16.27
CA THR A 258 8.36 3.76 -14.91
C THR A 258 9.04 5.10 -14.57
N GLN A 259 9.78 5.70 -15.48
CA GLN A 259 10.36 7.04 -15.27
C GLN A 259 9.28 8.14 -15.26
N LEU A 260 8.24 8.03 -16.08
CA LEU A 260 7.13 9.00 -16.15
C LEU A 260 6.23 8.94 -14.92
N VAL A 261 5.90 7.74 -14.42
CA VAL A 261 5.03 7.57 -13.25
C VAL A 261 5.75 7.88 -11.93
N TYR A 262 7.09 7.98 -11.94
CA TYR A 262 7.90 8.29 -10.76
C TYR A 262 8.56 9.67 -10.89
N ASP A 263 8.03 10.65 -10.16
CA ASP A 263 8.65 11.96 -10.01
C ASP A 263 9.59 11.93 -8.79
N PRO A 264 10.91 12.12 -8.95
CA PRO A 264 11.87 12.13 -7.84
C PRO A 264 11.55 13.19 -6.77
N LEU A 265 10.76 14.22 -7.11
CA LEU A 265 10.40 15.33 -6.22
C LEU A 265 9.02 15.16 -5.57
N ASN A 266 8.08 14.43 -6.21
CA ASN A 266 6.67 14.32 -5.79
C ASN A 266 6.19 12.88 -5.53
N GLY A 267 7.06 11.87 -5.67
CA GLY A 267 6.70 10.46 -5.55
C GLY A 267 5.90 9.96 -6.76
N TYR A 268 4.90 9.09 -6.53
CA TYR A 268 4.07 8.55 -7.61
C TYR A 268 3.02 9.57 -8.07
N SER A 269 3.02 9.91 -9.36
CA SER A 269 2.14 10.93 -9.95
C SER A 269 1.04 10.30 -10.82
N ARG A 270 -0.23 10.63 -10.52
CA ARG A 270 -1.39 10.43 -11.41
C ARG A 270 -1.80 11.77 -12.07
N SER A 271 -0.91 12.42 -12.83
CA SER A 271 -1.31 13.65 -13.55
C SER A 271 -1.97 13.31 -14.89
N SER A 272 -2.99 14.09 -15.27
CA SER A 272 -3.69 13.96 -16.56
C SER A 272 -2.79 14.31 -17.75
N THR A 273 -1.75 15.12 -17.55
CA THR A 273 -0.75 15.50 -18.55
C THR A 273 0.13 14.33 -19.00
N MET A 274 0.30 13.29 -18.16
CA MET A 274 1.06 12.09 -18.54
C MET A 274 0.29 11.20 -19.53
N ILE A 275 -1.04 11.33 -19.59
CA ILE A 275 -1.88 10.58 -20.52
C ILE A 275 -1.49 10.92 -21.96
N SER A 276 -1.28 12.21 -22.27
CA SER A 276 -0.86 12.65 -23.61
C SER A 276 0.55 12.17 -23.97
N ASP A 277 1.49 12.21 -23.02
CA ASP A 277 2.89 11.81 -23.29
C ASP A 277 3.03 10.30 -23.53
N VAL A 278 2.11 9.51 -22.97
CA VAL A 278 2.03 8.05 -23.15
C VAL A 278 1.18 7.66 -24.35
N GLU A 279 0.17 8.45 -24.73
CA GLU A 279 -0.58 8.31 -26.00
C GLU A 279 0.39 8.34 -27.20
N VAL A 280 1.44 9.17 -27.12
CA VAL A 280 2.50 9.25 -28.14
C VAL A 280 3.37 7.99 -28.18
N LEU A 281 3.61 7.32 -27.04
CA LEU A 281 4.44 6.11 -26.96
C LEU A 281 3.68 4.82 -27.32
N LEU A 282 2.36 4.84 -27.21
CA LEU A 282 1.49 3.68 -27.41
C LEU A 282 0.52 3.96 -28.55
N GLU A 283 1.06 4.11 -29.77
CA GLU A 283 0.26 4.19 -30.99
C GLU A 283 -0.79 3.05 -31.02
N GLY A 284 -2.07 3.42 -30.96
CA GLY A 284 -3.20 2.51 -31.17
C GLY A 284 -3.79 1.81 -29.93
N ALA A 285 -3.34 2.10 -28.71
CA ALA A 285 -3.99 1.56 -27.51
C ALA A 285 -5.27 2.36 -27.17
N SER A 286 -6.36 1.67 -26.83
CA SER A 286 -7.58 2.35 -26.35
C SER A 286 -7.36 2.96 -24.97
N ILE A 287 -8.01 4.08 -24.68
CA ILE A 287 -7.92 4.80 -23.38
C ILE A 287 -8.18 3.87 -22.18
N GLY A 288 -9.11 2.91 -22.32
CA GLY A 288 -9.39 1.90 -21.29
C GLY A 288 -8.18 0.98 -21.02
N SER A 289 -7.54 0.47 -22.07
CA SER A 289 -6.33 -0.36 -21.97
C SER A 289 -5.16 0.41 -21.35
N LEU A 290 -5.07 1.71 -21.60
CA LEU A 290 -4.02 2.56 -21.03
C LEU A 290 -4.22 2.77 -19.53
N THR A 291 -5.46 3.05 -19.11
CA THR A 291 -5.79 3.26 -17.69
C THR A 291 -5.51 2.00 -16.87
N ASP A 292 -5.87 0.83 -17.39
CA ASP A 292 -5.59 -0.46 -16.76
C ASP A 292 -4.08 -0.74 -16.65
N LEU A 293 -3.30 -0.35 -17.67
CA LEU A 293 -1.84 -0.45 -17.63
C LEU A 293 -1.22 0.51 -16.60
N TYR A 294 -1.75 1.73 -16.48
CA TYR A 294 -1.31 2.68 -15.45
C TYR A 294 -1.56 2.17 -14.04
N ASP A 295 -2.77 1.72 -13.76
CA ASP A 295 -3.12 1.18 -12.44
C ASP A 295 -2.27 -0.05 -12.11
N LEU A 296 -1.98 -0.88 -13.12
CA LEU A 296 -1.08 -2.03 -12.98
C LEU A 296 0.35 -1.61 -12.63
N VAL A 297 0.96 -0.71 -13.42
CA VAL A 297 2.33 -0.20 -13.19
C VAL A 297 2.44 0.44 -11.81
N PHE A 298 1.45 1.26 -11.45
CA PHE A 298 1.38 1.92 -10.15
C PHE A 298 1.32 0.89 -9.01
N SER A 299 0.45 -0.12 -9.14
CA SER A 299 0.31 -1.18 -8.13
C SER A 299 1.61 -1.96 -7.93
N HIS A 300 2.32 -2.32 -9.00
CA HIS A 300 3.60 -3.04 -8.92
C HIS A 300 4.68 -2.24 -8.21
N LYS A 301 4.83 -0.95 -8.54
CA LYS A 301 5.81 -0.11 -7.86
C LYS A 301 5.49 0.09 -6.39
N ARG A 302 4.21 0.27 -6.06
CA ARG A 302 3.76 0.31 -4.66
C ARG A 302 4.12 -0.97 -3.93
N THR A 303 3.89 -2.14 -4.54
CA THR A 303 4.29 -3.44 -3.98
C THR A 303 5.79 -3.52 -3.77
N VAL A 304 6.62 -3.11 -4.74
CA VAL A 304 8.09 -3.08 -4.58
C VAL A 304 8.51 -2.15 -3.45
N SER A 305 7.90 -0.97 -3.34
CA SER A 305 8.16 -0.01 -2.24
C SER A 305 7.82 -0.62 -0.88
N ARG A 306 6.65 -1.24 -0.75
CA ARG A 306 6.23 -1.92 0.48
C ARG A 306 7.16 -3.07 0.83
N LEU A 307 7.57 -3.86 -0.15
CA LEU A 307 8.55 -4.93 0.05
C LEU A 307 9.87 -4.37 0.60
N LYS A 308 10.38 -3.25 0.05
CA LYS A 308 11.58 -2.57 0.57
C LYS A 308 11.38 -2.09 2.01
N GLU A 309 10.26 -1.47 2.33
CA GLU A 309 9.94 -1.01 3.69
C GLU A 309 9.84 -2.18 4.68
N MET A 310 9.26 -3.32 4.27
CA MET A 310 9.19 -4.54 5.07
C MET A 310 10.56 -5.17 5.34
N GLN A 311 11.59 -4.88 4.52
CA GLN A 311 12.97 -5.31 4.80
C GLN A 311 13.62 -4.49 5.93
N GLY A 312 13.05 -3.33 6.27
CA GLY A 312 13.71 -2.39 7.15
C GLY A 312 13.62 -2.73 8.64
N GLU A 313 14.66 -2.35 9.40
CA GLU A 313 14.68 -2.55 10.86
C GLU A 313 13.51 -1.87 11.58
N SER A 314 13.14 -0.66 11.17
CA SER A 314 12.04 0.09 11.80
C SER A 314 10.71 -0.65 11.69
N TYR A 315 10.46 -1.32 10.56
CA TYR A 315 9.25 -2.11 10.35
C TYR A 315 9.24 -3.36 11.23
N ASN A 316 10.39 -4.02 11.35
CA ASN A 316 10.54 -5.29 12.05
C ASN A 316 10.63 -5.16 13.59
N LYS A 317 10.81 -3.96 14.15
CA LYS A 317 10.84 -3.72 15.62
C LYS A 317 9.46 -3.74 16.28
N THR A 318 8.38 -3.61 15.51
CA THR A 318 7.02 -3.36 16.03
C THR A 318 6.31 -4.60 16.60
N LYS A 319 6.87 -5.81 16.45
CA LYS A 319 6.27 -7.09 16.92
C LYS A 319 7.27 -8.10 17.50
N ALA A 320 8.33 -7.62 18.14
CA ALA A 320 9.17 -8.49 18.99
C ALA A 320 8.55 -8.60 20.40
#